data_AF-A0A0D2RZM9-F1
#
_entry.id   AF-A0A0D2RZM9-F1
#
_cell.length_a   1.000
_cell.length_b   1.000
_cell.length_c   1.000
_cell.angle_alpha   90.00
_cell.angle_beta   90.00
_cell.angle_gamma   90.00
#
_symmetry.space_group_name_H-M   'P 1'
#
loop_
_entity.id
_entity.type
_entity.pdbx_description
1 polymer ?
#
loop_
_entity_poly.entity_id
_entity_poly.type
_entity_poly.pdbx_seq_one_letter_code
_entity_poly.pdbx_strand_id
1 'polypeptide(L)'
;MSNFYNQTRAASSLMRRLKRSVINPTAVSRARCFTTTEGHRPTLVHKRSLDILHDPWFNKGTAFSMTERDRLDLRGLLPPNVMSSEQQIERFMVDLKRLEVQARDGPSDPNALAKWRILNRLHDRNETMYYKVLIANIEEYAPIVYTPTVGLVCQNYSGLFRRPRGMYFSAEDRGEMMSMVYNWPADQVDMIVVTDGSRILGLGDLGVQGIGIAIGKLDLYVAAAGINPQRVLPVMIDVGTNNEKLLKNPLYLGLQQHRLDGDEYIAVIDEFMEAVFTRWPNVIVQFEDFQSKWAFKLLQRYRNAHRMFNDDVQGTAGVAIAGLLGAVRAQGRPMIDFPKQKIVVAGAGSAGIGVVNAARKTMARMLGNTEHAFDSAKSQFWVVDANGLITDERENIDPDALPFARNTNEAGRQGLREGSSLVEVVRQVRPDVLLGLSGVGGLFSKEVLEALKGSTSAKPAIFAMSNPTKNAECTPEEAFSIVGDNIIFASGSPFRDVDLGNGQIGHSNQGNNMYLFPGLAAYITEDEVLKGMIFPPISKIRDITKEVAAAVVKEAVEEDLAEGYRDIDARELQKICQNEEEVLEYVENSMWSPEYPTLVYKRG
;
A
#
# COMPACT_ATOMS: atom_id res chain seq x y z
N MET A 1 41.25 -23.10 -75.45
CA MET A 1 42.33 -22.23 -74.95
C MET A 1 41.95 -20.80 -75.36
N SER A 2 41.71 -19.82 -74.50
CA SER A 2 41.99 -19.63 -73.07
C SER A 2 40.78 -18.95 -72.44
N ASN A 3 40.02 -19.72 -71.65
CA ASN A 3 38.92 -19.27 -70.81
C ASN A 3 39.21 -19.69 -69.36
N PHE A 4 40.44 -19.38 -68.91
CA PHE A 4 41.03 -19.79 -67.65
C PHE A 4 42.09 -18.73 -67.31
N TYR A 5 41.82 -17.82 -66.38
CA TYR A 5 42.82 -17.28 -65.43
C TYR A 5 42.33 -16.24 -64.39
N ASN A 6 41.04 -15.87 -64.34
CA ASN A 6 40.56 -14.86 -63.36
C ASN A 6 39.53 -15.34 -62.32
N GLN A 7 39.27 -16.65 -62.19
CA GLN A 7 38.34 -17.18 -61.17
C GLN A 7 38.99 -17.74 -59.89
N THR A 8 40.31 -17.69 -59.73
CA THR A 8 40.99 -18.34 -58.59
C THR A 8 41.50 -17.40 -57.49
N ARG A 9 41.17 -16.09 -57.52
CA ARG A 9 41.54 -15.15 -56.44
C ARG A 9 40.39 -14.71 -55.51
N ALA A 10 39.14 -15.05 -55.84
CA ALA A 10 37.98 -14.75 -54.98
C ALA A 10 37.61 -15.88 -54.00
N ALA A 11 38.19 -17.07 -54.15
CA ALA A 11 37.85 -18.25 -53.31
C ALA A 11 38.72 -18.40 -52.04
N SER A 12 39.81 -17.63 -51.88
CA SER A 12 40.71 -17.74 -50.73
C SER A 12 40.40 -16.77 -49.58
N SER A 13 39.55 -15.75 -49.80
CA SER A 13 39.05 -14.88 -48.72
C SER A 13 37.80 -15.44 -48.03
N LEU A 14 37.01 -16.27 -48.72
CA LEU A 14 35.80 -16.90 -48.18
C LEU A 14 36.10 -18.09 -47.25
N MET A 15 37.15 -18.87 -47.51
CA MET A 15 37.54 -20.00 -46.62
C MET A 15 38.29 -19.58 -45.35
N ARG A 16 38.81 -18.36 -45.25
CA ARG A 16 39.40 -17.85 -44.00
C ARG A 16 38.37 -17.29 -43.02
N ARG A 17 37.12 -17.05 -43.45
CA ARG A 17 36.01 -16.61 -42.59
C ARG A 17 35.10 -17.74 -42.08
N LEU A 18 35.29 -18.99 -42.53
CA LEU A 18 34.44 -20.13 -42.15
C LEU A 18 35.16 -21.25 -41.37
N LYS A 19 36.40 -21.05 -40.90
CA LYS A 19 37.16 -22.02 -40.07
C LYS A 19 37.62 -21.48 -38.72
N ARG A 20 36.76 -20.71 -38.04
CA ARG A 20 36.91 -20.36 -36.62
C ARG A 20 35.62 -20.58 -35.82
N SER A 21 34.78 -21.51 -36.26
CA SER A 21 33.52 -21.89 -35.57
C SER A 21 33.58 -23.32 -35.05
N VAL A 22 34.56 -23.65 -34.20
CA VAL A 22 34.43 -24.79 -33.27
C VAL A 22 35.30 -24.50 -32.03
N ILE A 23 34.72 -24.71 -30.84
CA ILE A 23 35.31 -24.71 -29.48
C ILE A 23 35.39 -23.34 -28.76
N ASN A 24 34.31 -22.95 -28.05
CA ASN A 24 34.19 -23.00 -26.57
C ASN A 24 32.91 -22.28 -26.10
N PRO A 25 31.97 -22.95 -25.38
CA PRO A 25 30.78 -22.31 -24.85
C PRO A 25 31.08 -21.69 -23.48
N THR A 26 31.85 -20.61 -23.42
CA THR A 26 32.05 -19.78 -22.20
C THR A 26 32.80 -18.50 -22.55
N ALA A 27 32.18 -17.61 -23.33
CA ALA A 27 32.67 -16.24 -23.48
C ALA A 27 31.55 -15.34 -24.02
N VAL A 28 30.45 -15.21 -23.27
CA VAL A 28 29.67 -13.98 -23.37
C VAL A 28 30.60 -12.90 -22.83
N SER A 29 31.00 -11.98 -23.69
CA SER A 29 31.62 -10.72 -23.32
C SER A 29 30.62 -9.96 -22.42
N ARG A 30 30.59 -10.31 -21.13
CA ARG A 30 30.20 -9.39 -20.08
C ARG A 30 31.19 -8.24 -20.19
N ALA A 31 30.82 -7.20 -20.94
CA ALA A 31 31.27 -5.88 -20.57
C ALA A 31 30.95 -5.78 -19.07
N ARG A 32 31.97 -5.77 -18.22
CA ARG A 32 31.80 -5.47 -16.80
C ARG A 32 31.37 -4.01 -16.76
N CYS A 33 30.09 -3.77 -16.99
CA CYS A 33 29.44 -2.57 -16.54
C CYS A 33 29.51 -2.67 -15.01
N PHE A 34 30.52 -2.03 -14.41
CA PHE A 34 30.50 -1.74 -12.99
C PHE A 34 29.51 -0.60 -12.77
N THR A 35 28.24 -0.81 -13.12
CA THR A 35 27.16 -0.01 -12.56
C THR A 35 27.06 -0.45 -11.12
N THR A 36 27.76 0.28 -10.24
CA THR A 36 27.48 0.19 -8.82
C THR A 36 26.03 0.66 -8.66
N THR A 37 25.08 -0.27 -8.57
CA THR A 37 23.78 0.04 -7.97
C THR A 37 24.05 0.71 -6.62
N GLU A 38 23.22 1.66 -6.20
CA GLU A 38 23.49 2.50 -5.00
C GLU A 38 23.92 1.69 -3.77
N GLY A 39 23.42 0.46 -3.62
CA GLY A 39 23.77 -0.47 -2.52
C GLY A 39 25.22 -1.00 -2.51
N HIS A 40 25.97 -0.89 -3.62
CA HIS A 40 27.36 -1.37 -3.71
C HIS A 40 28.40 -0.27 -3.52
N ARG A 41 28.00 1.01 -3.48
CA ARG A 41 28.92 2.11 -3.20
C ARG A 41 29.22 2.15 -1.69
N PRO A 42 30.49 2.32 -1.28
CA PRO A 42 30.79 2.57 0.12
C PRO A 42 30.02 3.79 0.62
N THR A 43 29.31 3.63 1.75
CA THR A 43 28.59 4.72 2.39
C THR A 43 29.54 5.48 3.31
N LEU A 44 29.65 6.79 3.08
CA LEU A 44 30.44 7.67 3.92
C LEU A 44 29.68 7.95 5.22
N VAL A 45 30.35 7.74 6.35
CA VAL A 45 29.78 7.98 7.68
C VAL A 45 30.66 8.93 8.47
N HIS A 46 30.02 9.79 9.27
CA HIS A 46 30.69 10.72 10.18
C HIS A 46 30.66 10.24 11.64
N LYS A 47 30.08 9.06 11.88
CA LYS A 47 29.96 8.40 13.20
C LYS A 47 30.96 7.26 13.32
N ARG A 48 31.41 6.97 14.55
CA ARG A 48 32.31 5.86 14.89
C ARG A 48 32.05 5.39 16.32
N SER A 49 32.66 4.27 16.72
CA SER A 49 32.55 3.70 18.07
C SER A 49 31.08 3.48 18.48
N LEU A 50 30.69 3.86 19.69
CA LEU A 50 29.31 3.68 20.17
C LEU A 50 28.27 4.41 19.32
N ASP A 51 28.60 5.57 18.72
CA ASP A 51 27.64 6.36 17.94
C ASP A 51 27.10 5.60 16.73
N ILE A 52 27.96 4.80 16.07
CA ILE A 52 27.54 3.99 14.92
C ILE A 52 26.80 2.71 15.34
N LEU A 53 27.04 2.21 16.56
CA LEU A 53 26.28 1.09 17.13
C LEU A 53 24.88 1.49 17.60
N HIS A 54 24.69 2.77 17.96
CA HIS A 54 23.39 3.32 18.37
C HIS A 54 22.56 3.84 17.19
N ASP A 55 23.17 4.00 16.02
CA ASP A 55 22.49 4.35 14.79
C ASP A 55 21.92 3.09 14.10
N PRO A 56 20.59 2.88 14.10
CA PRO A 56 19.99 1.65 13.57
C PRO A 56 20.24 1.44 12.09
N TRP A 57 20.49 2.54 11.36
CA TRP A 57 20.74 2.50 9.93
C TRP A 57 22.12 1.92 9.60
N PHE A 58 23.12 2.31 10.37
CA PHE A 58 24.50 1.89 10.14
C PHE A 58 24.91 0.67 10.97
N ASN A 59 24.16 0.35 12.03
CA ASN A 59 24.50 -0.73 12.93
C ASN A 59 24.30 -2.10 12.27
N LYS A 60 25.40 -2.81 12.05
CA LYS A 60 25.42 -4.19 11.55
C LYS A 60 25.50 -5.23 12.68
N GLY A 61 25.62 -4.80 13.94
CA GLY A 61 25.89 -5.68 15.07
C GLY A 61 27.08 -6.60 14.83
N THR A 62 26.90 -7.91 14.99
CA THR A 62 27.97 -8.90 14.78
C THR A 62 28.43 -9.05 13.32
N ALA A 63 27.76 -8.42 12.34
CA ALA A 63 28.11 -8.49 10.92
C ALA A 63 29.11 -7.43 10.47
N PHE A 64 29.56 -6.53 11.34
CA PHE A 64 30.72 -5.69 11.03
C PHE A 64 31.95 -6.55 10.76
N SER A 65 32.54 -6.39 9.57
CA SER A 65 33.80 -7.04 9.21
C SER A 65 34.95 -6.59 10.12
N MET A 66 36.00 -7.40 10.27
CA MET A 66 37.14 -7.00 11.11
C MET A 66 37.78 -5.68 10.65
N THR A 67 37.84 -5.45 9.34
CA THR A 67 38.33 -4.19 8.75
C THR A 67 37.46 -2.99 9.13
N GLU A 68 36.14 -3.15 9.11
CA GLU A 68 35.22 -2.10 9.58
C GLU A 68 35.35 -1.89 11.09
N ARG A 69 35.49 -2.97 11.87
CA ARG A 69 35.69 -2.86 13.32
C ARG A 69 36.97 -2.10 13.67
N ASP A 70 38.04 -2.28 12.90
CA ASP A 70 39.28 -1.51 13.04
C ASP A 70 39.10 -0.04 12.69
N ARG A 71 38.49 0.24 11.53
CA ARG A 71 38.37 1.61 11.00
C ARG A 71 37.33 2.46 11.74
N LEU A 72 36.35 1.82 12.35
CA LEU A 72 35.23 2.46 13.03
C LEU A 72 35.36 2.40 14.56
N ASP A 73 36.52 2.01 15.10
CA ASP A 73 36.78 1.93 16.54
C ASP A 73 35.78 1.02 17.30
N LEU A 74 35.47 -0.16 16.74
CA LEU A 74 34.51 -1.13 17.30
C LEU A 74 35.16 -2.37 17.94
N ARG A 75 36.48 -2.56 17.79
CA ARG A 75 37.16 -3.68 18.46
C ARG A 75 37.02 -3.55 19.98
N GLY A 76 36.65 -4.64 20.64
CA GLY A 76 36.37 -4.67 22.08
C GLY A 76 34.93 -4.29 22.45
N LEU A 77 34.15 -3.69 21.52
CA LEU A 77 32.74 -3.33 21.75
C LEU A 77 31.76 -4.40 21.27
N LEU A 78 32.23 -5.35 20.45
CA LEU A 78 31.41 -6.44 19.89
C LEU A 78 32.05 -7.80 20.17
N PRO A 79 31.25 -8.88 20.32
CA PRO A 79 31.76 -10.24 20.42
C PRO A 79 32.72 -10.58 19.26
N PRO A 80 33.77 -11.38 19.48
CA PRO A 80 34.84 -11.59 18.49
C PRO A 80 34.38 -12.34 17.23
N ASN A 81 33.30 -13.11 17.31
CA ASN A 81 32.76 -13.81 16.14
C ASN A 81 32.10 -12.81 15.17
N VAL A 82 32.54 -12.83 13.91
CA VAL A 82 31.90 -12.08 12.82
C VAL A 82 30.88 -12.99 12.16
N MET A 83 29.61 -12.57 12.18
CA MET A 83 28.51 -13.36 11.62
C MET A 83 28.09 -12.82 10.25
N SER A 84 27.69 -13.70 9.34
CA SER A 84 27.01 -13.27 8.11
C SER A 84 25.59 -12.74 8.42
N SER A 85 24.99 -12.05 7.45
CA SER A 85 23.60 -11.57 7.58
C SER A 85 22.64 -12.73 7.83
N GLU A 86 22.84 -13.84 7.13
CA GLU A 86 22.00 -15.05 7.19
C GLU A 86 22.08 -15.68 8.59
N GLN A 87 23.29 -15.77 9.17
CA GLN A 87 23.46 -16.28 10.53
C GLN A 87 22.82 -15.37 11.58
N GLN A 88 22.83 -14.05 11.37
CA GLN A 88 22.12 -13.12 12.26
C GLN A 88 20.61 -13.33 12.20
N ILE A 89 20.06 -13.49 10.99
CA ILE A 89 18.64 -13.76 10.77
C ILE A 89 18.27 -15.09 11.42
N GLU A 90 19.02 -16.16 11.19
CA GLU A 90 18.78 -17.47 11.80
C GLU A 90 18.73 -17.37 13.33
N ARG A 91 19.73 -16.73 13.95
CA ARG A 91 19.75 -16.49 15.40
C ARG A 91 18.52 -15.72 15.88
N PHE A 92 18.15 -14.65 15.18
CA PHE A 92 16.97 -13.85 15.54
C PHE A 92 15.67 -14.65 15.42
N MET A 93 15.52 -15.45 14.36
CA MET A 93 14.33 -16.28 14.15
C MET A 93 14.19 -17.38 15.20
N VAL A 94 15.30 -17.97 15.66
CA VAL A 94 15.31 -18.93 16.78
C VAL A 94 14.83 -18.25 18.07
N ASP A 95 15.36 -17.07 18.38
CA ASP A 95 14.96 -16.30 19.56
C ASP A 95 13.49 -15.87 19.49
N LEU A 96 13.04 -15.41 18.31
CA LEU A 96 11.65 -15.02 18.07
C LEU A 96 10.70 -16.20 18.28
N LYS A 97 10.98 -17.37 17.68
CA LYS A 97 10.18 -18.59 17.88
C LYS A 97 10.10 -19.00 19.35
N ARG A 98 11.21 -18.87 20.09
CA ARG A 98 11.22 -19.16 21.53
C ARG A 98 10.31 -18.20 22.31
N LEU A 99 10.37 -16.91 22.00
CA LEU A 99 9.52 -15.90 22.64
C LEU A 99 8.04 -16.08 22.30
N GLU A 100 7.73 -16.51 21.08
CA GLU A 100 6.36 -16.83 20.66
C GLU A 100 5.75 -17.98 21.45
N VAL A 101 6.52 -19.02 21.74
CA VAL A 101 6.06 -20.13 22.60
C VAL A 101 5.75 -19.62 24.01
N GLN A 102 6.63 -18.80 24.58
CA GLN A 102 6.46 -18.26 25.94
C GLN A 102 5.34 -17.23 26.06
N ALA A 103 5.11 -16.42 25.02
CA ALA A 103 4.05 -15.41 24.99
C ALA A 103 2.64 -16.03 24.96
N ARG A 104 2.49 -17.25 24.44
CA ARG A 104 1.20 -17.98 24.44
C ARG A 104 0.72 -18.37 25.85
N ASP A 105 1.64 -18.46 26.82
CA ASP A 105 1.32 -18.83 28.20
C ASP A 105 1.07 -17.61 29.12
N GLY A 106 1.12 -16.39 28.59
CA GLY A 106 0.97 -15.13 29.34
C GLY A 106 -0.49 -14.63 29.45
N PRO A 107 -0.93 -14.09 30.60
CA PRO A 107 -2.34 -13.74 30.84
C PRO A 107 -2.82 -12.38 30.29
N SER A 108 -2.01 -11.62 29.53
CA SER A 108 -2.34 -10.19 29.29
C SER A 108 -1.93 -9.58 27.93
N ASP A 109 -0.97 -10.14 27.18
CA ASP A 109 -0.50 -9.54 25.91
C ASP A 109 -0.88 -10.48 24.74
N PRO A 110 -1.72 -10.05 23.75
CA PRO A 110 -1.97 -10.86 22.56
C PRO A 110 -0.66 -11.22 21.85
N ASN A 111 -0.51 -12.48 21.43
CA ASN A 111 0.71 -12.97 20.74
C ASN A 111 1.17 -12.04 19.60
N ALA A 112 0.24 -11.44 18.85
CA ALA A 112 0.55 -10.49 17.79
C ALA A 112 1.26 -9.21 18.28
N LEU A 113 0.84 -8.65 19.41
CA LEU A 113 1.47 -7.46 19.99
C LEU A 113 2.86 -7.79 20.58
N ALA A 114 3.03 -8.99 21.15
CA ALA A 114 4.35 -9.48 21.55
C ALA A 114 5.31 -9.61 20.35
N LYS A 115 4.87 -10.21 19.23
CA LYS A 115 5.65 -10.26 17.98
C LYS A 115 6.01 -8.86 17.49
N TRP A 116 5.04 -7.93 17.46
CA TRP A 116 5.28 -6.54 17.07
C TRP A 116 6.35 -5.87 17.93
N ARG A 117 6.31 -6.04 19.27
CA ARG A 117 7.34 -5.48 20.17
C ARG A 117 8.74 -5.99 19.85
N ILE A 118 8.88 -7.27 19.52
CA ILE A 118 10.18 -7.87 19.19
C ILE A 118 10.70 -7.34 17.85
N LEU A 119 9.84 -7.27 16.84
CA LEU A 119 10.16 -6.67 15.55
C LEU A 119 10.52 -5.18 15.68
N ASN A 120 9.76 -4.40 16.45
CA ASN A 120 10.07 -2.99 16.70
C ASN A 120 11.41 -2.79 17.43
N ARG A 121 11.76 -3.68 18.38
CA ARG A 121 13.10 -3.67 19.01
C ARG A 121 14.22 -4.00 18.04
N LEU A 122 13.98 -4.87 17.05
CA LEU A 122 14.93 -5.12 15.98
C LEU A 122 15.07 -3.86 15.12
N HIS A 123 13.93 -3.27 14.72
CA HIS A 123 13.89 -2.03 13.96
C HIS A 123 14.67 -0.91 14.65
N ASP A 124 14.52 -0.74 15.98
CA ASP A 124 15.21 0.29 16.79
C ASP A 124 16.72 0.07 16.94
N ARG A 125 17.22 -1.11 16.57
CA ARG A 125 18.62 -1.49 16.74
C ARG A 125 19.35 -1.68 15.41
N ASN A 126 18.69 -2.25 14.40
CA ASN A 126 19.28 -2.63 13.13
C ASN A 126 18.17 -2.68 12.06
N GLU A 127 18.08 -1.60 11.29
CA GLU A 127 17.03 -1.36 10.32
C GLU A 127 17.20 -2.24 9.07
N THR A 128 18.44 -2.43 8.60
CA THR A 128 18.74 -3.36 7.50
C THR A 128 18.26 -4.78 7.82
N MET A 129 18.57 -5.28 9.01
CA MET A 129 18.15 -6.62 9.44
C MET A 129 16.65 -6.72 9.65
N TYR A 130 16.01 -5.66 10.17
CA TYR A 130 14.54 -5.60 10.28
C TYR A 130 13.87 -5.80 8.91
N TYR A 131 14.28 -5.05 7.90
CA TYR A 131 13.72 -5.19 6.56
C TYR A 131 14.13 -6.51 5.88
N LYS A 132 15.33 -7.06 6.12
CA LYS A 132 15.68 -8.42 5.65
C LYS A 132 14.68 -9.46 6.20
N VAL A 133 14.38 -9.42 7.50
CA VAL A 133 13.43 -10.34 8.15
C VAL A 133 12.01 -10.14 7.63
N LEU A 134 11.57 -8.89 7.50
CA LEU A 134 10.23 -8.55 7.02
C LEU A 134 10.03 -8.99 5.57
N ILE A 135 10.97 -8.69 4.67
CA ILE A 135 10.89 -9.07 3.24
C ILE A 135 10.92 -10.59 3.07
N ALA A 136 11.82 -11.29 3.78
CA ALA A 136 11.94 -12.74 3.66
C ALA A 136 10.72 -13.51 4.18
N ASN A 137 9.88 -12.89 5.02
CA ASN A 137 8.73 -13.52 5.67
C ASN A 137 7.48 -12.61 5.60
N ILE A 138 7.28 -11.92 4.47
CA ILE A 138 6.28 -10.85 4.35
C ILE A 138 4.84 -11.33 4.62
N GLU A 139 4.50 -12.56 4.22
CA GLU A 139 3.20 -13.19 4.48
C GLU A 139 2.89 -13.28 5.98
N GLU A 140 3.90 -13.59 6.81
CA GLU A 140 3.73 -13.73 8.25
C GLU A 140 3.78 -12.37 8.97
N TYR A 141 4.70 -11.49 8.58
CA TYR A 141 5.00 -10.28 9.35
C TYR A 141 4.28 -9.02 8.85
N ALA A 142 3.78 -8.96 7.61
CA ALA A 142 2.97 -7.82 7.16
C ALA A 142 1.72 -7.61 8.05
N PRO A 143 0.96 -8.65 8.45
CA PRO A 143 -0.17 -8.49 9.39
C PRO A 143 0.22 -8.10 10.82
N ILE A 144 1.52 -8.20 11.17
CA ILE A 144 2.07 -7.81 12.48
C ILE A 144 2.50 -6.34 12.47
N VAL A 145 3.18 -5.89 11.42
CA VAL A 145 3.66 -4.49 11.30
C VAL A 145 2.57 -3.54 10.77
N TYR A 146 1.54 -4.09 10.14
CA TYR A 146 0.39 -3.37 9.60
C TYR A 146 -0.94 -3.99 10.10
N THR A 147 -2.02 -3.93 9.31
CA THR A 147 -3.35 -4.42 9.72
C THR A 147 -3.39 -5.95 9.84
N PRO A 148 -4.01 -6.51 10.91
CA PRO A 148 -4.80 -5.82 11.93
C PRO A 148 -4.03 -5.38 13.18
N THR A 149 -2.80 -5.84 13.39
CA THR A 149 -2.05 -5.65 14.65
C THR A 149 -1.72 -4.19 14.94
N VAL A 150 -1.43 -3.40 13.90
CA VAL A 150 -1.14 -1.96 14.03
C VAL A 150 -2.29 -1.19 14.68
N GLY A 151 -3.54 -1.63 14.50
CA GLY A 151 -4.69 -1.02 15.18
C GLY A 151 -4.61 -1.19 16.70
N LEU A 152 -4.21 -2.38 17.17
CA LEU A 152 -3.99 -2.64 18.60
C LEU A 152 -2.78 -1.86 19.14
N VAL A 153 -1.73 -1.72 18.33
CA VAL A 153 -0.57 -0.87 18.66
C VAL A 153 -1.02 0.57 18.84
N CYS A 154 -1.82 1.12 17.91
CA CYS A 154 -2.36 2.48 18.00
C CYS A 154 -3.27 2.65 19.22
N GLN A 155 -4.07 1.66 19.61
CA GLN A 155 -4.90 1.78 20.82
C GLN A 155 -4.06 1.90 22.11
N ASN A 156 -2.84 1.36 22.11
CA ASN A 156 -1.96 1.29 23.28
C ASN A 156 -0.67 2.14 23.14
N TYR A 157 -0.57 2.98 22.10
CA TYR A 157 0.70 3.56 21.65
C TYR A 157 1.43 4.32 22.75
N SER A 158 0.73 5.11 23.55
CA SER A 158 1.35 5.89 24.64
C SER A 158 2.11 5.01 25.65
N GLY A 159 1.59 3.82 25.97
CA GLY A 159 2.29 2.87 26.83
C GLY A 159 3.42 2.11 26.13
N LEU A 160 3.34 2.01 24.80
CA LEU A 160 4.31 1.32 23.93
C LEU A 160 5.47 2.21 23.48
N PHE A 161 5.32 3.54 23.56
CA PHE A 161 6.32 4.50 23.10
C PHE A 161 7.66 4.30 23.82
N ARG A 162 8.74 4.18 23.04
CA ARG A 162 10.11 4.01 23.55
C ARG A 162 11.10 4.90 22.83
N ARG A 163 11.02 4.97 21.50
CA ARG A 163 11.86 5.80 20.65
C ARG A 163 10.98 6.48 19.59
N PRO A 164 11.16 7.79 19.32
CA PRO A 164 10.45 8.45 18.24
C PRO A 164 10.92 7.93 16.87
N ARG A 165 9.98 7.75 15.95
CA ARG A 165 10.21 7.29 14.56
C ARG A 165 9.63 8.21 13.48
N GLY A 166 9.04 9.32 13.89
CA GLY A 166 8.43 10.30 13.01
C GLY A 166 8.48 11.68 13.63
N MET A 167 7.96 12.66 12.90
CA MET A 167 7.81 14.03 13.37
C MET A 167 6.39 14.27 13.86
N TYR A 168 6.27 15.13 14.87
CA TYR A 168 5.01 15.54 15.47
C TYR A 168 4.90 17.04 15.29
N PHE A 169 3.79 17.50 14.71
CA PHE A 169 3.46 18.91 14.59
C PHE A 169 2.12 19.13 15.27
N SER A 170 2.10 19.98 16.29
CA SER A 170 0.91 20.23 17.09
C SER A 170 0.27 21.57 16.74
N ALA A 171 -0.96 21.77 17.19
CA ALA A 171 -1.61 23.09 17.12
C ALA A 171 -0.87 24.18 17.90
N GLU A 172 -0.02 23.82 18.88
CA GLU A 172 0.80 24.76 19.64
C GLU A 172 2.05 25.20 18.88
N ASP A 173 2.44 24.48 17.82
CA ASP A 173 3.61 24.76 16.99
C ASP A 173 3.33 25.75 15.84
N ARG A 174 2.14 26.36 15.82
CA ARG A 174 1.76 27.30 14.76
C ARG A 174 2.71 28.49 14.70
N GLY A 175 3.22 28.77 13.50
CA GLY A 175 4.22 29.79 13.21
C GLY A 175 5.66 29.27 13.21
N GLU A 176 5.90 28.02 13.66
CA GLU A 176 7.24 27.45 13.82
C GLU A 176 7.50 26.25 12.89
N MET A 177 6.51 25.74 12.16
CA MET A 177 6.67 24.48 11.41
C MET A 177 7.77 24.57 10.34
N MET A 178 7.96 25.75 9.75
CA MET A 178 9.05 26.05 8.79
C MET A 178 10.44 25.81 9.37
N SER A 179 10.65 26.10 10.66
CA SER A 179 11.93 25.83 11.33
C SER A 179 11.99 24.38 11.80
N MET A 180 10.87 23.84 12.31
CA MET A 180 10.78 22.48 12.82
C MET A 180 11.10 21.42 11.78
N VAL A 181 10.67 21.61 10.52
CA VAL A 181 10.96 20.64 9.46
C VAL A 181 12.44 20.34 9.36
N TYR A 182 13.34 21.30 9.62
CA TYR A 182 14.80 21.14 9.61
C TYR A 182 15.39 20.27 10.74
N ASN A 183 14.60 19.93 11.76
CA ASN A 183 15.01 19.00 12.81
C ASN A 183 15.07 17.55 12.32
N TRP A 184 14.43 17.20 11.20
CA TRP A 184 14.58 15.89 10.60
C TRP A 184 16.00 15.69 10.08
N PRO A 185 16.70 14.60 10.44
CA PRO A 185 18.12 14.43 10.15
C PRO A 185 18.42 14.14 8.69
N ALA A 186 17.44 13.72 7.89
CA ALA A 186 17.64 13.44 6.47
C ALA A 186 17.46 14.71 5.63
N ASP A 187 18.44 14.99 4.77
CA ASP A 187 18.37 16.12 3.82
C ASP A 187 17.36 15.87 2.70
N GLN A 188 17.14 14.61 2.33
CA GLN A 188 16.22 14.20 1.28
C GLN A 188 15.12 13.31 1.86
N VAL A 189 13.87 13.65 1.53
CA VAL A 189 12.68 12.86 1.83
C VAL A 189 11.89 12.74 0.54
N ASP A 190 11.63 11.49 0.13
CA ASP A 190 10.89 11.16 -1.10
C ASP A 190 9.41 10.88 -0.77
N MET A 191 9.11 10.36 0.43
CA MET A 191 7.75 9.96 0.82
C MET A 191 7.43 10.32 2.27
N ILE A 192 6.33 11.05 2.47
CA ILE A 192 5.73 11.33 3.77
C ILE A 192 4.39 10.62 3.86
N VAL A 193 4.14 9.92 4.96
CA VAL A 193 2.78 9.51 5.34
C VAL A 193 2.38 10.33 6.56
N VAL A 194 1.31 11.09 6.42
CA VAL A 194 0.80 11.99 7.45
C VAL A 194 -0.59 11.56 7.90
N THR A 195 -0.84 11.61 9.20
CA THR A 195 -2.17 11.40 9.79
C THR A 195 -2.41 12.40 10.93
N ASP A 196 -3.67 12.76 11.18
CA ASP A 196 -4.08 13.49 12.38
C ASP A 196 -4.72 12.57 13.44
N GLY A 197 -4.76 11.26 13.17
CA GLY A 197 -5.31 10.23 14.04
C GLY A 197 -6.81 10.34 14.31
N SER A 198 -7.55 11.12 13.51
CA SER A 198 -8.98 11.40 13.74
C SER A 198 -9.91 10.27 13.32
N ARG A 199 -9.45 9.36 12.46
CA ARG A 199 -10.21 8.18 12.00
C ARG A 199 -9.26 7.02 11.70
N ILE A 200 -8.59 6.50 12.73
CA ILE A 200 -7.69 5.36 12.58
C ILE A 200 -8.47 4.10 12.24
N LEU A 201 -8.39 3.65 10.97
CA LEU A 201 -9.14 2.51 10.45
C LEU A 201 -10.64 2.58 10.85
N GLY A 202 -11.22 1.45 11.29
CA GLY A 202 -12.53 1.38 11.95
C GLY A 202 -12.50 1.60 13.47
N LEU A 203 -11.42 2.17 14.04
CA LEU A 203 -11.24 2.36 15.49
C LEU A 203 -11.59 3.78 15.96
N GLY A 204 -11.74 4.73 15.03
CA GLY A 204 -12.13 6.11 15.31
C GLY A 204 -10.97 7.00 15.73
N ASP A 205 -11.25 7.99 16.57
CA ASP A 205 -10.28 9.00 17.01
C ASP A 205 -9.32 8.43 18.06
N LEU A 206 -8.04 8.31 17.71
CA LEU A 206 -6.96 7.88 18.63
C LEU A 206 -5.91 8.98 18.86
N GLY A 207 -6.12 10.18 18.32
CA GLY A 207 -5.17 11.30 18.43
C GLY A 207 -3.74 10.92 18.03
N VAL A 208 -2.76 11.37 18.82
CA VAL A 208 -1.32 11.09 18.61
C VAL A 208 -0.99 9.59 18.61
N GLN A 209 -1.82 8.76 19.23
CA GLN A 209 -1.57 7.32 19.20
C GLN A 209 -1.69 6.72 17.79
N GLY A 210 -2.34 7.44 16.86
CA GLY A 210 -2.50 7.05 15.46
C GLY A 210 -1.22 7.01 14.62
N ILE A 211 -0.09 7.54 15.12
CA ILE A 211 1.18 7.60 14.37
C ILE A 211 1.68 6.21 13.96
N GLY A 212 1.26 5.16 14.68
CA GLY A 212 1.57 3.78 14.33
C GLY A 212 1.14 3.40 12.91
N ILE A 213 0.08 4.02 12.37
CA ILE A 213 -0.36 3.82 10.98
C ILE A 213 0.67 4.39 10.00
N ALA A 214 1.09 5.65 10.18
CA ALA A 214 2.09 6.26 9.31
C ALA A 214 3.40 5.49 9.29
N ILE A 215 3.84 4.99 10.46
CA ILE A 215 5.04 4.15 10.58
C ILE A 215 4.83 2.82 9.83
N GLY A 216 3.72 2.11 10.11
CA GLY A 216 3.45 0.80 9.49
C GLY A 216 3.27 0.88 7.97
N LYS A 217 2.67 1.95 7.44
CA LYS A 217 2.56 2.20 6.00
C LYS A 217 3.93 2.38 5.37
N LEU A 218 4.79 3.20 5.96
CA LEU A 218 6.13 3.43 5.43
C LEU A 218 7.01 2.18 5.51
N ASP A 219 6.82 1.33 6.53
CA ASP A 219 7.45 0.01 6.57
C ASP A 219 7.06 -0.87 5.38
N LEU A 220 5.80 -0.80 4.93
CA LEU A 220 5.35 -1.49 3.72
C LEU A 220 5.90 -0.82 2.45
N TYR A 221 6.01 0.50 2.38
CA TYR A 221 6.68 1.17 1.24
C TYR A 221 8.14 0.71 1.08
N VAL A 222 8.86 0.55 2.17
CA VAL A 222 10.23 0.04 2.13
C VAL A 222 10.26 -1.45 1.75
N ALA A 223 9.46 -2.27 2.43
CA ALA A 223 9.47 -3.72 2.24
C ALA A 223 8.91 -4.16 0.87
N ALA A 224 7.84 -3.53 0.39
CA ALA A 224 7.17 -3.88 -0.86
C ALA A 224 7.69 -3.05 -2.05
N ALA A 225 7.68 -1.71 -1.95
CA ALA A 225 8.06 -0.85 -3.06
C ALA A 225 9.58 -0.60 -3.17
N GLY A 226 10.36 -1.00 -2.17
CA GLY A 226 11.79 -0.73 -2.16
C GLY A 226 12.10 0.76 -2.07
N ILE A 227 11.26 1.57 -1.43
CA ILE A 227 11.66 2.94 -1.10
C ILE A 227 12.80 2.88 -0.08
N ASN A 228 13.80 3.74 -0.24
CA ASN A 228 14.91 3.81 0.70
C ASN A 228 14.39 4.31 2.07
N PRO A 229 14.57 3.56 3.18
CA PRO A 229 14.06 3.95 4.50
C PRO A 229 14.66 5.24 5.05
N GLN A 230 15.80 5.72 4.54
CA GLN A 230 16.31 7.05 4.92
C GLN A 230 15.53 8.21 4.31
N ARG A 231 14.68 7.93 3.32
CA ARG A 231 13.94 8.92 2.54
C ARG A 231 12.44 8.87 2.81
N VAL A 232 12.03 8.17 3.85
CA VAL A 232 10.65 8.16 4.32
C VAL A 232 10.53 8.93 5.63
N LEU A 233 9.40 9.59 5.82
CA LEU A 233 9.13 10.37 7.03
C LEU A 233 7.68 10.15 7.50
N PRO A 234 7.47 9.44 8.62
CA PRO A 234 6.17 9.37 9.27
C PRO A 234 5.86 10.70 9.97
N VAL A 235 4.64 11.22 9.79
CA VAL A 235 4.20 12.47 10.41
C VAL A 235 2.88 12.30 11.17
N MET A 236 2.82 12.91 12.35
CA MET A 236 1.61 13.09 13.14
C MET A 236 1.27 14.58 13.25
N ILE A 237 0.04 14.94 12.89
CA ILE A 237 -0.51 16.28 13.14
C ILE A 237 -1.43 16.22 14.37
N ASP A 238 -1.00 16.81 15.48
CA ASP A 238 -1.77 16.83 16.73
C ASP A 238 -2.53 18.14 16.91
N VAL A 239 -3.79 18.15 16.47
CA VAL A 239 -4.72 19.26 16.70
C VAL A 239 -5.61 19.03 17.93
N GLY A 240 -5.25 18.07 18.80
CA GLY A 240 -6.10 17.56 19.88
C GLY A 240 -6.83 16.26 19.51
N THR A 241 -7.68 15.77 20.42
CA THR A 241 -8.51 14.57 20.22
C THR A 241 -9.90 14.77 20.83
N ASN A 242 -10.94 14.25 20.18
CA ASN A 242 -12.29 14.22 20.72
C ASN A 242 -12.58 12.92 21.48
N ASN A 243 -11.57 12.07 21.68
CA ASN A 243 -11.68 10.86 22.47
C ASN A 243 -11.57 11.15 23.97
N GLU A 244 -12.73 11.24 24.63
CA GLU A 244 -12.86 11.46 26.07
C GLU A 244 -12.03 10.52 26.95
N LYS A 245 -11.79 9.28 26.50
CA LYS A 245 -10.97 8.33 27.26
C LYS A 245 -9.49 8.73 27.25
N LEU A 246 -9.02 9.28 26.14
CA LEU A 246 -7.64 9.78 26.00
C LEU A 246 -7.48 11.10 26.75
N LEU A 247 -8.45 12.02 26.66
CA LEU A 247 -8.44 13.30 27.39
C LEU A 247 -8.43 13.13 28.92
N LYS A 248 -8.97 12.02 29.43
CA LYS A 248 -8.96 11.69 30.86
C LYS A 248 -7.75 10.85 31.27
N ASN A 249 -6.94 10.40 30.30
CA ASN A 249 -5.78 9.56 30.57
C ASN A 249 -4.54 10.43 30.80
N PRO A 250 -3.98 10.50 32.02
CA PRO A 250 -2.79 11.29 32.30
C PRO A 250 -1.52 10.74 31.62
N LEU A 251 -1.57 9.53 31.05
CA LEU A 251 -0.48 8.91 30.31
C LEU A 251 -0.60 9.12 28.79
N TYR A 252 -1.65 9.79 28.30
CA TYR A 252 -1.77 10.15 26.89
C TYR A 252 -0.68 11.16 26.51
N LEU A 253 -0.07 10.97 25.34
CA LEU A 253 1.12 11.73 24.91
C LEU A 253 0.79 12.96 24.05
N GLY A 254 -0.44 13.08 23.55
CA GLY A 254 -0.86 14.22 22.73
C GLY A 254 -1.48 15.36 23.55
N LEU A 255 -1.87 16.43 22.85
CA LEU A 255 -2.53 17.59 23.43
C LEU A 255 -3.81 17.20 24.16
N GLN A 256 -3.95 17.67 25.40
CA GLN A 256 -5.09 17.40 26.28
C GLN A 256 -6.23 18.38 26.01
N GLN A 257 -6.65 18.48 24.74
CA GLN A 257 -7.71 19.35 24.28
C GLN A 257 -8.53 18.71 23.17
N HIS A 258 -9.75 19.20 22.98
CA HIS A 258 -10.59 18.83 21.84
C HIS A 258 -9.96 19.28 20.51
N ARG A 259 -10.35 18.58 19.43
CA ARG A 259 -9.83 18.88 18.10
C ARG A 259 -10.21 20.28 17.66
N LEU A 260 -9.26 20.97 17.02
CA LEU A 260 -9.57 22.15 16.21
C LEU A 260 -10.55 21.79 15.09
N ASP A 261 -11.36 22.77 14.68
CA ASP A 261 -12.30 22.67 13.56
C ASP A 261 -12.26 23.93 12.70
N GLY A 262 -12.95 23.92 11.55
CA GLY A 262 -13.06 25.08 10.67
C GLY A 262 -11.72 25.58 10.15
N ASP A 263 -11.55 26.90 10.12
CA ASP A 263 -10.39 27.56 9.52
C ASP A 263 -9.11 27.41 10.38
N GLU A 264 -9.24 27.23 11.69
CA GLU A 264 -8.09 27.01 12.58
C GLU A 264 -7.42 25.67 12.28
N TYR A 265 -8.21 24.62 12.04
CA TYR A 265 -7.69 23.32 11.60
C TYR A 265 -7.00 23.44 10.24
N ILE A 266 -7.63 24.11 9.27
CA ILE A 266 -7.07 24.27 7.92
C ILE A 266 -5.75 25.04 7.96
N ALA A 267 -5.65 26.09 8.78
CA ALA A 267 -4.43 26.88 8.90
C ALA A 267 -3.23 26.06 9.40
N VAL A 268 -3.44 25.10 10.31
CA VAL A 268 -2.39 24.18 10.77
C VAL A 268 -1.90 23.29 9.63
N ILE A 269 -2.83 22.73 8.84
CA ILE A 269 -2.46 21.86 7.70
C ILE A 269 -1.79 22.68 6.59
N ASP A 270 -2.24 23.90 6.33
CA ASP A 270 -1.63 24.81 5.34
C ASP A 270 -0.17 25.08 5.69
N GLU A 271 0.11 25.47 6.93
CA GLU A 271 1.47 25.75 7.40
C GLU A 271 2.36 24.51 7.30
N PHE A 272 1.85 23.34 7.68
CA PHE A 272 2.56 22.07 7.54
C PHE A 272 2.92 21.78 6.07
N MET A 273 1.95 21.90 5.16
CA MET A 273 2.16 21.64 3.74
C MET A 273 3.19 22.62 3.15
N GLU A 274 3.10 23.90 3.50
CA GLU A 274 4.06 24.92 3.07
C GLU A 274 5.48 24.62 3.58
N ALA A 275 5.61 24.24 4.86
CA ALA A 275 6.90 23.87 5.45
C ALA A 275 7.53 22.65 4.79
N VAL A 276 6.74 21.60 4.59
CA VAL A 276 7.20 20.36 3.95
C VAL A 276 7.67 20.62 2.53
N PHE A 277 6.85 21.29 1.70
CA PHE A 277 7.20 21.52 0.30
C PHE A 277 8.26 22.61 0.11
N THR A 278 8.46 23.50 1.09
CA THR A 278 9.61 24.41 1.08
C THR A 278 10.92 23.65 1.32
N ARG A 279 10.96 22.74 2.30
CA ARG A 279 12.17 21.96 2.59
C ARG A 279 12.43 20.90 1.52
N TRP A 280 11.39 20.18 1.11
CA TRP A 280 11.46 19.08 0.16
C TRP A 280 10.46 19.30 -0.98
N PRO A 281 10.79 20.12 -2.00
CA PRO A 281 9.86 20.42 -3.08
C PRO A 281 9.35 19.17 -3.79
N ASN A 282 10.19 18.12 -3.87
CA ASN A 282 9.93 16.89 -4.60
C ASN A 282 9.28 15.74 -3.83
N VAL A 283 8.95 15.96 -2.55
CA VAL A 283 8.35 14.93 -1.70
C VAL A 283 6.93 14.59 -2.16
N ILE A 284 6.58 13.31 -2.02
CA ILE A 284 5.19 12.85 -2.11
C ILE A 284 4.61 12.84 -0.70
N VAL A 285 3.46 13.49 -0.50
CA VAL A 285 2.73 13.46 0.77
C VAL A 285 1.49 12.59 0.64
N GLN A 286 1.39 11.54 1.43
CA GLN A 286 0.21 10.70 1.55
C GLN A 286 -0.57 11.06 2.80
N PHE A 287 -1.85 11.41 2.64
CA PHE A 287 -2.77 11.62 3.74
C PHE A 287 -3.45 10.29 4.10
N GLU A 288 -3.47 9.97 5.39
CA GLU A 288 -3.96 8.69 5.91
C GLU A 288 -4.82 8.87 7.16
N ASP A 289 -5.95 8.16 7.23
CA ASP A 289 -6.80 8.03 8.41
C ASP A 289 -7.35 9.37 8.95
N PHE A 290 -7.64 10.29 8.02
CA PHE A 290 -8.37 11.53 8.32
C PHE A 290 -9.89 11.28 8.35
N GLN A 291 -10.61 12.01 9.21
CA GLN A 291 -12.07 12.06 9.16
C GLN A 291 -12.56 12.42 7.75
N SER A 292 -13.66 11.80 7.31
CA SER A 292 -14.13 11.94 5.92
C SER A 292 -14.38 13.39 5.50
N LYS A 293 -14.86 14.26 6.41
CA LYS A 293 -15.03 15.70 6.15
C LYS A 293 -13.74 16.41 5.76
N TRP A 294 -12.60 15.96 6.30
CA TRP A 294 -11.28 16.51 6.03
C TRP A 294 -10.60 15.82 4.86
N ALA A 295 -10.70 14.49 4.77
CA ALA A 295 -10.04 13.72 3.72
C ALA A 295 -10.34 14.28 2.31
N PHE A 296 -11.60 14.53 1.96
CA PHE A 296 -11.96 15.13 0.67
C PHE A 296 -11.59 16.60 0.57
N LYS A 297 -11.88 17.41 1.61
CA LYS A 297 -11.60 18.85 1.59
C LYS A 297 -10.11 19.14 1.39
N LEU A 298 -9.24 18.44 2.12
CA LEU A 298 -7.78 18.57 2.01
C LEU A 298 -7.27 18.00 0.68
N LEU A 299 -7.84 16.87 0.22
CA LEU A 299 -7.50 16.31 -1.10
C LEU A 299 -7.76 17.34 -2.21
N GLN A 300 -8.95 17.94 -2.26
CA GLN A 300 -9.28 18.96 -3.26
C GLN A 300 -8.44 20.22 -3.12
N ARG A 301 -8.07 20.59 -1.89
CA ARG A 301 -7.27 21.78 -1.61
C ARG A 301 -5.85 21.69 -2.18
N TYR A 302 -5.15 20.56 -2.02
CA TYR A 302 -3.72 20.51 -2.37
C TYR A 302 -3.36 19.68 -3.61
N ARG A 303 -4.22 18.75 -4.09
CA ARG A 303 -3.88 17.81 -5.17
C ARG A 303 -3.41 18.42 -6.49
N ASN A 304 -3.77 19.67 -6.77
CA ASN A 304 -3.42 20.35 -8.02
C ASN A 304 -2.18 21.25 -7.87
N ALA A 305 -1.72 21.50 -6.64
CA ALA A 305 -0.59 22.36 -6.34
C ALA A 305 0.60 21.57 -5.74
N HIS A 306 0.33 20.40 -5.17
CA HIS A 306 1.30 19.60 -4.44
C HIS A 306 1.21 18.13 -4.88
N ARG A 307 2.36 17.43 -4.82
CA ARG A 307 2.42 15.97 -5.01
C ARG A 307 1.84 15.27 -3.79
N MET A 308 0.51 15.19 -3.75
CA MET A 308 -0.22 14.58 -2.65
C MET A 308 -1.38 13.75 -3.15
N PHE A 309 -1.64 12.66 -2.42
CA PHE A 309 -2.85 11.87 -2.55
C PHE A 309 -3.36 11.45 -1.18
N ASN A 310 -4.60 10.95 -1.12
CA ASN A 310 -5.17 10.34 0.08
C ASN A 310 -5.41 8.85 -0.16
N ASP A 311 -4.84 7.98 0.67
CA ASP A 311 -4.93 6.53 0.48
C ASP A 311 -6.33 5.97 0.75
N ASP A 312 -7.05 6.52 1.73
CA ASP A 312 -8.43 6.09 2.03
C ASP A 312 -9.40 6.38 0.88
N VAL A 313 -9.14 7.44 0.11
CA VAL A 313 -9.97 7.85 -1.04
C VAL A 313 -9.46 7.23 -2.33
N GLN A 314 -8.21 7.49 -2.69
CA GLN A 314 -7.63 7.10 -3.98
C GLN A 314 -6.99 5.71 -3.92
N GLY A 315 -6.38 5.36 -2.79
CA GLY A 315 -5.79 4.04 -2.57
C GLY A 315 -6.85 2.94 -2.57
N THR A 316 -7.87 3.08 -1.71
CA THR A 316 -8.98 2.11 -1.66
C THR A 316 -9.71 2.02 -3.00
N ALA A 317 -9.85 3.14 -3.72
CA ALA A 317 -10.39 3.14 -5.07
C ALA A 317 -9.58 2.29 -6.06
N GLY A 318 -8.25 2.43 -6.07
CA GLY A 318 -7.38 1.68 -6.97
C GLY A 318 -7.46 0.17 -6.75
N VAL A 319 -7.36 -0.29 -5.50
CA VAL A 319 -7.45 -1.72 -5.18
C VAL A 319 -8.85 -2.28 -5.43
N ALA A 320 -9.91 -1.53 -5.11
CA ALA A 320 -11.28 -1.96 -5.38
C ALA A 320 -11.54 -2.09 -6.88
N ILE A 321 -11.08 -1.15 -7.72
CA ILE A 321 -11.19 -1.27 -9.19
C ILE A 321 -10.47 -2.53 -9.68
N ALA A 322 -9.23 -2.76 -9.23
CA ALA A 322 -8.49 -3.96 -9.62
C ALA A 322 -9.27 -5.25 -9.30
N GLY A 323 -9.85 -5.33 -8.10
CA GLY A 323 -10.69 -6.46 -7.71
C GLY A 323 -12.00 -6.55 -8.49
N LEU A 324 -12.68 -5.43 -8.75
CA LEU A 324 -13.93 -5.40 -9.54
C LEU A 324 -13.69 -5.87 -11.00
N LEU A 325 -12.58 -5.45 -11.61
CA LEU A 325 -12.17 -5.92 -12.93
C LEU A 325 -11.81 -7.41 -12.90
N GLY A 326 -11.11 -7.87 -11.86
CA GLY A 326 -10.86 -9.29 -11.61
C GLY A 326 -12.15 -10.09 -11.44
N ALA A 327 -13.16 -9.53 -10.77
CA ALA A 327 -14.46 -10.17 -10.59
C ALA A 327 -15.22 -10.33 -11.91
N VAL A 328 -15.16 -9.36 -12.82
CA VAL A 328 -15.76 -9.47 -14.16
C VAL A 328 -15.16 -10.66 -14.92
N ARG A 329 -13.83 -10.82 -14.89
CA ARG A 329 -13.14 -11.97 -15.50
C ARG A 329 -13.50 -13.29 -14.81
N ALA A 330 -13.50 -13.31 -13.47
CA ALA A 330 -13.83 -14.49 -12.68
C ALA A 330 -15.28 -14.95 -12.85
N GLN A 331 -16.18 -14.05 -13.24
CA GLN A 331 -17.56 -14.33 -13.66
C GLN A 331 -17.66 -14.92 -15.07
N GLY A 332 -16.54 -15.07 -15.80
CA GLY A 332 -16.48 -15.52 -17.18
C GLY A 332 -16.98 -14.48 -18.19
N ARG A 333 -17.03 -13.19 -17.81
CA ARG A 333 -17.48 -12.09 -18.69
C ARG A 333 -16.26 -11.38 -19.30
N PRO A 334 -16.37 -10.89 -20.55
CA PRO A 334 -15.32 -10.06 -21.12
C PRO A 334 -15.20 -8.73 -20.37
N MET A 335 -13.99 -8.19 -20.27
CA MET A 335 -13.73 -6.93 -19.54
C MET A 335 -14.61 -5.75 -19.99
N ILE A 336 -14.99 -5.70 -21.28
CA ILE A 336 -15.91 -4.70 -21.84
C ILE A 336 -17.31 -4.69 -21.19
N ASP A 337 -17.66 -5.75 -20.44
CA ASP A 337 -18.90 -5.84 -19.67
C ASP A 337 -18.80 -5.24 -18.26
N PHE A 338 -17.65 -4.71 -17.85
CA PHE A 338 -17.53 -4.00 -16.57
C PHE A 338 -18.59 -2.89 -16.40
N PRO A 339 -18.88 -2.03 -17.42
CA PRO A 339 -19.93 -1.03 -17.34
C PRO A 339 -21.37 -1.59 -17.29
N LYS A 340 -21.57 -2.92 -17.32
CA LYS A 340 -22.88 -3.58 -17.21
C LYS A 340 -23.10 -4.22 -15.83
N GLN A 341 -22.10 -4.17 -14.95
CA GLN A 341 -22.19 -4.75 -13.61
C GLN A 341 -23.14 -3.93 -12.74
N LYS A 342 -24.08 -4.60 -12.06
CA LYS A 342 -24.89 -3.95 -11.02
C LYS A 342 -24.18 -4.01 -9.68
N ILE A 343 -23.85 -2.86 -9.10
CA ILE A 343 -23.03 -2.75 -7.90
C ILE A 343 -23.84 -2.09 -6.78
N VAL A 344 -24.12 -2.85 -5.72
CA VAL A 344 -24.68 -2.31 -4.47
C VAL A 344 -23.54 -2.00 -3.52
N VAL A 345 -23.51 -0.77 -3.00
CA VAL A 345 -22.43 -0.26 -2.16
C VAL A 345 -22.98 0.09 -0.79
N ALA A 346 -22.47 -0.56 0.25
CA ALA A 346 -22.79 -0.27 1.65
C ALA A 346 -21.69 0.61 2.24
N GLY A 347 -21.99 1.89 2.45
CA GLY A 347 -21.06 2.91 2.93
C GLY A 347 -20.88 4.05 1.93
N ALA A 348 -21.25 5.26 2.34
CA ALA A 348 -21.11 6.50 1.56
C ALA A 348 -20.04 7.44 2.14
N GLY A 349 -19.08 6.91 2.90
CA GLY A 349 -17.94 7.68 3.41
C GLY A 349 -16.83 7.86 2.36
N SER A 350 -15.67 8.34 2.80
CA SER A 350 -14.54 8.66 1.90
C SER A 350 -14.10 7.50 0.99
N ALA A 351 -13.99 6.30 1.54
CA ALA A 351 -13.64 5.11 0.79
C ALA A 351 -14.76 4.69 -0.19
N GLY A 352 -16.01 4.64 0.29
CA GLY A 352 -17.20 4.33 -0.52
C GLY A 352 -17.30 5.21 -1.75
N ILE A 353 -17.32 6.52 -1.53
CA ILE A 353 -17.45 7.51 -2.61
C ILE A 353 -16.20 7.58 -3.49
N GLY A 354 -15.00 7.39 -2.92
CA GLY A 354 -13.75 7.28 -3.68
C GLY A 354 -13.79 6.13 -4.69
N VAL A 355 -14.17 4.93 -4.24
CA VAL A 355 -14.29 3.73 -5.08
C VAL A 355 -15.33 3.91 -6.17
N VAL A 356 -16.53 4.39 -5.83
CA VAL A 356 -17.63 4.56 -6.78
C VAL A 356 -17.28 5.62 -7.84
N ASN A 357 -16.64 6.72 -7.44
CA ASN A 357 -16.14 7.72 -8.39
C ASN A 357 -15.10 7.16 -9.36
N ALA A 358 -14.14 6.40 -8.85
CA ALA A 358 -13.10 5.84 -9.68
C ALA A 358 -13.68 4.75 -10.61
N ALA A 359 -14.55 3.87 -10.11
CA ALA A 359 -15.24 2.88 -10.92
C ALA A 359 -16.09 3.53 -12.02
N ARG A 360 -16.83 4.61 -11.71
CA ARG A 360 -17.59 5.40 -12.71
C ARG A 360 -16.67 5.96 -13.80
N LYS A 361 -15.52 6.53 -13.44
CA LYS A 361 -14.53 7.04 -14.41
C LYS A 361 -13.96 5.92 -15.29
N THR A 362 -13.62 4.78 -14.69
CA THR A 362 -13.13 3.61 -15.43
C THR A 362 -14.19 3.11 -16.41
N MET A 363 -15.44 2.94 -15.97
CA MET A 363 -16.55 2.54 -16.84
C MET A 363 -16.76 3.56 -17.97
N ALA A 364 -16.74 4.85 -17.68
CA ALA A 364 -16.88 5.90 -18.69
C ALA A 364 -15.74 5.88 -19.71
N ARG A 365 -14.47 5.69 -19.28
CA ARG A 365 -13.31 5.54 -20.18
C ARG A 365 -13.51 4.36 -21.13
N MET A 366 -14.02 3.23 -20.63
CA MET A 366 -14.31 2.03 -21.45
C MET A 366 -15.46 2.24 -22.44
N LEU A 367 -16.38 3.15 -22.13
CA LEU A 367 -17.52 3.52 -22.98
C LEU A 367 -17.23 4.73 -23.90
N GLY A 368 -15.98 5.21 -23.97
CA GLY A 368 -15.58 6.29 -24.88
C GLY A 368 -15.60 7.70 -24.29
N ASN A 369 -15.72 7.85 -22.96
CA ASN A 369 -15.52 9.10 -22.21
C ASN A 369 -16.46 10.28 -22.59
N THR A 370 -17.70 9.97 -22.96
CA THR A 370 -18.76 10.98 -23.23
C THR A 370 -19.62 11.27 -22.00
N GLU A 371 -20.37 12.38 -21.98
CA GLU A 371 -21.31 12.67 -20.87
C GLU A 371 -22.32 11.52 -20.66
N HIS A 372 -22.89 11.00 -21.76
CA HIS A 372 -23.76 9.84 -21.72
C HIS A 372 -23.07 8.59 -21.13
N ALA A 373 -21.77 8.39 -21.38
CA ALA A 373 -21.00 7.30 -20.78
C ALA A 373 -20.89 7.46 -19.25
N PHE A 374 -20.69 8.68 -18.77
CA PHE A 374 -20.67 8.97 -17.33
C PHE A 374 -22.02 8.76 -16.65
N ASP A 375 -23.12 9.15 -17.30
CA ASP A 375 -24.48 8.95 -16.79
C ASP A 375 -24.86 7.47 -16.79
N SER A 376 -24.53 6.75 -17.87
CA SER A 376 -24.71 5.30 -17.95
C SER A 376 -23.93 4.57 -16.87
N ALA A 377 -22.65 4.93 -16.65
CA ALA A 377 -21.84 4.37 -15.58
C ALA A 377 -22.41 4.67 -14.19
N LYS A 378 -22.89 5.90 -13.94
CA LYS A 378 -23.55 6.27 -12.68
C LYS A 378 -24.75 5.37 -12.38
N SER A 379 -25.53 5.01 -13.40
CA SER A 379 -26.74 4.20 -13.24
C SER A 379 -26.48 2.76 -12.75
N GLN A 380 -25.22 2.31 -12.72
CA GLN A 380 -24.82 0.98 -12.26
C GLN A 380 -24.61 0.86 -10.75
N PHE A 381 -24.67 1.98 -10.01
CA PHE A 381 -24.40 2.03 -8.58
C PHE A 381 -25.68 2.28 -7.76
N TRP A 382 -25.81 1.55 -6.65
CA TRP A 382 -26.83 1.78 -5.62
C TRP A 382 -26.12 1.95 -4.27
N VAL A 383 -25.99 3.20 -3.83
CA VAL A 383 -25.25 3.54 -2.60
C VAL A 383 -26.21 3.60 -1.42
N VAL A 384 -25.87 2.88 -0.36
CA VAL A 384 -26.63 2.75 0.89
C VAL A 384 -25.78 3.28 2.04
N ASP A 385 -26.28 4.26 2.78
CA ASP A 385 -25.64 4.78 3.98
C ASP A 385 -26.35 4.33 5.26
N ALA A 386 -26.02 4.96 6.39
CA ALA A 386 -26.62 4.64 7.69
C ALA A 386 -28.15 4.85 7.74
N ASN A 387 -28.70 5.68 6.85
CA ASN A 387 -30.14 5.92 6.77
C ASN A 387 -30.80 5.14 5.61
N GLY A 388 -30.06 4.30 4.89
CA GLY A 388 -30.55 3.48 3.77
C GLY A 388 -30.14 4.00 2.40
N LEU A 389 -30.85 3.53 1.36
CA LEU A 389 -30.60 3.90 -0.04
C LEU A 389 -30.64 5.43 -0.23
N ILE A 390 -29.64 5.97 -0.91
CA ILE A 390 -29.54 7.39 -1.23
C ILE A 390 -30.27 7.68 -2.56
N THR A 391 -31.28 8.55 -2.51
CA THR A 391 -32.02 9.06 -3.68
C THR A 391 -31.94 10.57 -3.79
N ASP A 392 -32.50 11.13 -4.86
CA ASP A 392 -32.59 12.58 -5.09
C ASP A 392 -33.55 13.31 -4.12
N GLU A 393 -34.32 12.57 -3.30
CA GLU A 393 -35.14 13.10 -2.20
C GLU A 393 -34.35 13.29 -0.88
N ARG A 394 -33.11 12.80 -0.78
CA ARG A 394 -32.33 12.87 0.46
C ARG A 394 -32.03 14.32 0.85
N GLU A 395 -32.52 14.72 2.02
CA GLU A 395 -32.13 15.99 2.65
C GLU A 395 -30.71 15.91 3.23
N ASN A 396 -29.95 17.02 3.13
CA ASN A 396 -28.59 17.16 3.69
C ASN A 396 -27.59 16.08 3.22
N ILE A 397 -27.72 15.64 1.97
CA ILE A 397 -26.78 14.72 1.34
C ILE A 397 -25.37 15.33 1.25
N ASP A 398 -24.37 14.50 1.51
CA ASP A 398 -22.97 14.88 1.29
C ASP A 398 -22.77 15.28 -0.19
N PRO A 399 -22.18 16.45 -0.50
CA PRO A 399 -21.93 16.89 -1.87
C PRO A 399 -21.18 15.88 -2.73
N ASP A 400 -20.29 15.07 -2.13
CA ASP A 400 -19.53 14.05 -2.84
C ASP A 400 -20.37 12.77 -3.10
N ALA A 401 -21.42 12.53 -2.29
CA ALA A 401 -22.37 11.44 -2.49
C ALA A 401 -23.54 11.80 -3.43
N LEU A 402 -23.89 13.08 -3.53
CA LEU A 402 -24.96 13.60 -4.38
C LEU A 402 -24.91 13.11 -5.84
N PRO A 403 -23.74 13.01 -6.50
CA PRO A 403 -23.64 12.46 -7.85
C PRO A 403 -24.11 11.01 -7.96
N PHE A 404 -24.27 10.27 -6.87
CA PHE A 404 -24.70 8.87 -6.86
C PHE A 404 -26.10 8.65 -6.30
N ALA A 405 -26.81 9.74 -5.97
CA ALA A 405 -28.21 9.69 -5.62
C ALA A 405 -29.03 9.09 -6.78
N ARG A 406 -29.83 8.06 -6.46
CA ARG A 406 -30.75 7.41 -7.40
C ARG A 406 -31.94 8.32 -7.69
N ASN A 407 -32.38 8.37 -8.94
CA ASN A 407 -33.64 9.05 -9.23
C ASN A 407 -34.82 8.32 -8.59
N THR A 408 -35.66 9.05 -7.87
CA THR A 408 -36.76 8.45 -7.11
C THR A 408 -37.78 7.73 -7.99
N ASN A 409 -38.06 8.22 -9.20
CA ASN A 409 -38.98 7.53 -10.12
C ASN A 409 -38.39 6.19 -10.61
N GLU A 410 -37.08 6.14 -10.87
CA GLU A 410 -36.41 4.90 -11.26
C GLU A 410 -36.35 3.90 -10.11
N ALA A 411 -36.00 4.37 -8.91
CA ALA A 411 -36.02 3.56 -7.71
C ALA A 411 -37.42 3.00 -7.42
N GLY A 412 -38.45 3.85 -7.52
CA GLY A 412 -39.85 3.48 -7.32
C GLY A 412 -40.34 2.41 -8.28
N ARG A 413 -39.91 2.43 -9.55
CA ARG A 413 -40.21 1.35 -10.52
C ARG A 413 -39.63 -0.01 -10.13
N GLN A 414 -38.56 -0.01 -9.32
CA GLN A 414 -37.96 -1.23 -8.76
C GLN A 414 -38.49 -1.55 -7.35
N GLY A 415 -39.50 -0.82 -6.87
CA GLY A 415 -40.06 -0.98 -5.52
C GLY A 415 -39.13 -0.46 -4.41
N LEU A 416 -38.18 0.41 -4.75
CA LEU A 416 -37.26 1.06 -3.81
C LEU A 416 -37.66 2.51 -3.58
N ARG A 417 -37.29 3.05 -2.42
CA ARG A 417 -37.52 4.44 -2.04
C ARG A 417 -36.33 4.99 -1.26
N GLU A 418 -36.37 6.29 -0.99
CA GLU A 418 -35.45 6.92 -0.06
C GLU A 418 -35.42 6.16 1.27
N GLY A 419 -34.21 5.83 1.74
CA GLY A 419 -34.00 5.08 2.97
C GLY A 419 -34.37 3.60 2.93
N SER A 420 -34.60 3.00 1.75
CA SER A 420 -34.72 1.54 1.62
C SER A 420 -33.51 0.82 2.24
N SER A 421 -33.75 -0.23 3.00
CA SER A 421 -32.71 -0.98 3.72
C SER A 421 -31.79 -1.74 2.76
N LEU A 422 -30.57 -2.07 3.20
CA LEU A 422 -29.60 -2.81 2.39
C LEU A 422 -30.17 -4.13 1.85
N VAL A 423 -30.91 -4.87 2.68
CA VAL A 423 -31.53 -6.15 2.27
C VAL A 423 -32.61 -5.96 1.20
N GLU A 424 -33.41 -4.89 1.29
CA GLU A 424 -34.42 -4.56 0.26
C GLU A 424 -33.74 -4.19 -1.05
N VAL A 425 -32.69 -3.37 -1.00
CA VAL A 425 -31.91 -2.98 -2.18
C VAL A 425 -31.29 -4.20 -2.85
N VAL A 426 -30.62 -5.08 -2.10
CA VAL A 426 -30.02 -6.30 -2.67
C VAL A 426 -31.09 -7.20 -3.30
N ARG A 427 -32.24 -7.36 -2.65
CA ARG A 427 -33.33 -8.20 -3.15
C ARG A 427 -33.95 -7.69 -4.45
N GLN A 428 -34.15 -6.37 -4.57
CA GLN A 428 -34.77 -5.77 -5.76
C GLN A 428 -33.79 -5.56 -6.91
N VAL A 429 -32.58 -5.07 -6.61
CA VAL A 429 -31.54 -4.80 -7.63
C VAL A 429 -30.98 -6.10 -8.20
N ARG A 430 -30.90 -7.14 -7.36
CA ARG A 430 -30.27 -8.44 -7.66
C ARG A 430 -28.84 -8.24 -8.17
N PRO A 431 -27.96 -7.61 -7.37
CA PRO A 431 -26.67 -7.10 -7.83
C PRO A 431 -25.71 -8.22 -8.25
N ASP A 432 -24.82 -7.92 -9.18
CA ASP A 432 -23.70 -8.80 -9.54
C ASP A 432 -22.55 -8.66 -8.53
N VAL A 433 -22.43 -7.50 -7.89
CA VAL A 433 -21.43 -7.19 -6.86
C VAL A 433 -22.07 -6.54 -5.65
N LEU A 434 -21.73 -7.03 -4.45
CA LEU A 434 -22.03 -6.43 -3.16
C LEU A 434 -20.72 -5.91 -2.53
N LEU A 435 -20.61 -4.59 -2.37
CA LEU A 435 -19.39 -3.91 -1.94
C LEU A 435 -19.59 -3.19 -0.60
N GLY A 436 -18.82 -3.59 0.41
CA GLY A 436 -18.89 -3.10 1.79
C GLY A 436 -17.70 -2.19 2.11
N LEU A 437 -17.99 -0.94 2.43
CA LEU A 437 -17.04 0.14 2.75
C LEU A 437 -17.59 0.98 3.92
N SER A 438 -18.26 0.30 4.86
CA SER A 438 -19.08 0.93 5.91
C SER A 438 -18.34 1.14 7.23
N GLY A 439 -17.32 0.33 7.51
CA GLY A 439 -16.68 0.20 8.81
C GLY A 439 -17.50 -0.59 9.84
N VAL A 440 -18.64 -1.17 9.46
CA VAL A 440 -19.59 -1.85 10.36
C VAL A 440 -19.50 -3.36 10.21
N GLY A 441 -18.99 -4.02 11.25
CA GLY A 441 -18.87 -5.48 11.28
C GLY A 441 -20.21 -6.20 11.25
N GLY A 442 -20.32 -7.25 10.43
CA GLY A 442 -21.54 -8.05 10.31
C GLY A 442 -22.70 -7.38 9.57
N LEU A 443 -22.46 -6.25 8.88
CA LEU A 443 -23.48 -5.55 8.10
C LEU A 443 -24.05 -6.40 6.95
N PHE A 444 -23.24 -7.29 6.36
CA PHE A 444 -23.71 -8.30 5.42
C PHE A 444 -24.29 -9.47 6.20
N SER A 445 -25.42 -9.20 6.84
CA SER A 445 -26.14 -10.17 7.66
C SER A 445 -26.58 -11.37 6.83
N LYS A 446 -27.03 -12.43 7.53
CA LYS A 446 -27.59 -13.62 6.89
C LYS A 446 -28.69 -13.28 5.89
N GLU A 447 -29.58 -12.35 6.22
CA GLU A 447 -30.68 -11.94 5.35
C GLU A 447 -30.18 -11.22 4.08
N VAL A 448 -29.11 -10.43 4.19
CA VAL A 448 -28.48 -9.75 3.04
C VAL A 448 -27.81 -10.77 2.13
N LEU A 449 -27.05 -11.71 2.70
CA LEU A 449 -26.39 -12.78 1.95
C LEU A 449 -27.39 -13.74 1.31
N GLU A 450 -28.49 -14.08 2.00
CA GLU A 450 -29.58 -14.87 1.43
C GLU A 450 -30.27 -14.13 0.28
N ALA A 451 -30.48 -12.81 0.39
CA ALA A 451 -31.00 -12.00 -0.72
C ALA A 451 -30.06 -12.00 -1.94
N LEU A 452 -28.74 -12.03 -1.72
CA LEU A 452 -27.74 -12.06 -2.78
C LEU A 452 -27.78 -13.34 -3.64
N LYS A 453 -28.35 -14.45 -3.13
CA LYS A 453 -28.63 -15.65 -3.95
C LYS A 453 -29.50 -15.36 -5.16
N GLY A 454 -30.31 -14.30 -5.08
CA GLY A 454 -31.10 -13.81 -6.20
C GLY A 454 -30.29 -13.10 -7.29
N SER A 455 -28.96 -12.96 -7.19
CA SER A 455 -28.11 -12.22 -8.12
C SER A 455 -28.40 -12.53 -9.60
N THR A 456 -28.19 -11.55 -10.48
CA THR A 456 -28.16 -11.78 -11.92
C THR A 456 -26.88 -12.46 -12.41
N SER A 457 -25.82 -12.48 -11.59
CA SER A 457 -24.60 -13.20 -11.87
C SER A 457 -24.70 -14.62 -11.31
N ALA A 458 -24.30 -15.62 -12.10
CA ALA A 458 -24.17 -16.99 -11.62
C ALA A 458 -23.04 -17.14 -10.58
N LYS A 459 -22.10 -16.18 -10.54
CA LYS A 459 -20.98 -16.12 -9.62
C LYS A 459 -20.88 -14.71 -9.02
N PRO A 460 -21.79 -14.33 -8.10
CA PRO A 460 -21.80 -12.99 -7.52
C PRO A 460 -20.52 -12.73 -6.73
N ALA A 461 -20.11 -11.46 -6.69
CA ALA A 461 -18.93 -11.05 -5.95
C ALA A 461 -19.28 -10.28 -4.67
N ILE A 462 -18.59 -10.59 -3.58
CA ILE A 462 -18.74 -9.97 -2.26
C ILE A 462 -17.40 -9.37 -1.85
N PHE A 463 -17.40 -8.08 -1.56
CA PHE A 463 -16.23 -7.32 -1.13
C PHE A 463 -16.47 -6.77 0.28
N ALA A 464 -15.95 -7.41 1.32
CA ALA A 464 -16.03 -6.96 2.72
C ALA A 464 -14.77 -6.16 3.10
N MET A 465 -14.68 -4.91 2.63
CA MET A 465 -13.42 -4.16 2.58
C MET A 465 -13.05 -3.44 3.89
N SER A 466 -13.95 -3.43 4.87
CA SER A 466 -13.73 -2.72 6.12
C SER A 466 -12.64 -3.36 6.99
N ASN A 467 -11.82 -2.50 7.62
CA ASN A 467 -10.70 -2.88 8.49
C ASN A 467 -10.90 -2.35 9.91
N PRO A 468 -10.39 -3.03 10.96
CA PRO A 468 -9.75 -4.36 10.95
C PRO A 468 -10.75 -5.51 10.82
N THR A 469 -10.32 -6.77 10.95
CA THR A 469 -11.14 -7.99 10.78
C THR A 469 -12.50 -7.96 11.49
N LYS A 470 -12.59 -7.35 12.68
CA LYS A 470 -13.84 -7.24 13.46
C LYS A 470 -14.87 -6.31 12.82
N ASN A 471 -14.44 -5.44 11.92
CA ASN A 471 -15.26 -4.46 11.22
C ASN A 471 -15.60 -4.91 9.79
N ALA A 472 -15.09 -6.06 9.33
CA ALA A 472 -15.45 -6.63 8.05
C ALA A 472 -16.96 -6.91 7.99
N GLU A 473 -17.59 -6.57 6.88
CA GLU A 473 -19.05 -6.66 6.73
C GLU A 473 -19.58 -8.10 6.87
N CYS A 474 -18.78 -9.11 6.50
CA CYS A 474 -18.97 -10.52 6.84
C CYS A 474 -17.62 -11.26 6.76
N THR A 475 -17.57 -12.51 7.24
CA THR A 475 -16.42 -13.40 7.05
C THR A 475 -16.57 -14.23 5.76
N PRO A 476 -15.48 -14.76 5.18
CA PRO A 476 -15.58 -15.68 4.05
C PRO A 476 -16.37 -16.94 4.40
N GLU A 477 -16.25 -17.47 5.62
CA GLU A 477 -17.01 -18.64 6.07
C GLU A 477 -18.52 -18.38 6.04
N GLU A 478 -18.96 -17.21 6.50
CA GLU A 478 -20.37 -16.79 6.41
C GLU A 478 -20.82 -16.66 4.96
N ALA A 479 -20.00 -16.01 4.12
CA ALA A 479 -20.31 -15.80 2.71
C ALA A 479 -20.45 -17.13 1.93
N PHE A 480 -19.46 -18.01 2.00
CA PHE A 480 -19.49 -19.31 1.30
C PHE A 480 -20.57 -20.23 1.84
N SER A 481 -20.77 -20.30 3.18
CA SER A 481 -21.80 -21.17 3.77
C SER A 481 -23.22 -20.73 3.44
N ILE A 482 -23.47 -19.41 3.38
CA ILE A 482 -24.81 -18.88 3.13
C ILE A 482 -25.08 -18.80 1.64
N VAL A 483 -24.24 -18.12 0.85
CA VAL A 483 -24.51 -17.83 -0.57
C VAL A 483 -24.23 -19.06 -1.44
N GLY A 484 -23.20 -19.83 -1.10
CA GLY A 484 -22.80 -21.07 -1.76
C GLY A 484 -21.37 -21.01 -2.30
N ASP A 485 -20.92 -22.16 -2.81
CA ASP A 485 -19.54 -22.40 -3.25
C ASP A 485 -19.11 -21.54 -4.46
N ASN A 486 -20.07 -21.15 -5.31
CA ASN A 486 -19.79 -20.42 -6.55
C ASN A 486 -19.92 -18.91 -6.38
N ILE A 487 -19.06 -18.32 -5.56
CA ILE A 487 -18.96 -16.87 -5.36
C ILE A 487 -17.51 -16.39 -5.52
N ILE A 488 -17.34 -15.08 -5.61
CA ILE A 488 -16.03 -14.42 -5.50
C ILE A 488 -16.04 -13.65 -4.18
N PHE A 489 -15.07 -13.92 -3.30
CA PHE A 489 -14.96 -13.21 -2.03
C PHE A 489 -13.64 -12.43 -1.95
N ALA A 490 -13.74 -11.17 -1.56
CA ALA A 490 -12.60 -10.34 -1.20
C ALA A 490 -12.85 -9.56 0.09
N SER A 491 -11.79 -9.24 0.80
CA SER A 491 -11.85 -8.51 2.06
C SER A 491 -10.65 -7.57 2.23
N GLY A 492 -10.81 -6.53 3.06
CA GLY A 492 -9.69 -5.60 3.34
C GLY A 492 -8.67 -6.20 4.31
N SER A 493 -9.16 -6.93 5.30
CA SER A 493 -8.35 -7.62 6.32
C SER A 493 -8.05 -9.06 5.89
N PRO A 494 -6.92 -9.64 6.34
CA PRO A 494 -6.57 -11.00 5.95
C PRO A 494 -7.48 -12.03 6.62
N PHE A 495 -8.00 -12.97 5.82
CA PHE A 495 -8.68 -14.19 6.26
C PHE A 495 -8.05 -15.40 5.59
N ARG A 496 -8.28 -16.59 6.15
CA ARG A 496 -7.85 -17.85 5.54
C ARG A 496 -8.84 -18.26 4.45
N ASP A 497 -8.35 -19.02 3.49
CA ASP A 497 -9.19 -19.73 2.55
C ASP A 497 -10.10 -20.73 3.29
N VAL A 498 -11.28 -20.97 2.72
CA VAL A 498 -12.34 -21.80 3.30
C VAL A 498 -12.38 -23.15 2.61
N ASP A 499 -12.30 -24.23 3.38
CA ASP A 499 -12.58 -25.58 2.86
C ASP A 499 -14.10 -25.74 2.68
N LEU A 500 -14.54 -25.95 1.44
CA LEU A 500 -15.96 -26.06 1.08
C LEU A 500 -16.53 -27.45 1.38
N GLY A 501 -15.72 -28.40 1.85
CA GLY A 501 -16.13 -29.76 2.20
C GLY A 501 -16.42 -30.69 1.01
N ASN A 502 -16.36 -30.15 -0.21
CA ASN A 502 -16.51 -30.87 -1.48
C ASN A 502 -15.16 -31.15 -2.17
N GLY A 503 -14.04 -30.92 -1.47
CA GLY A 503 -12.68 -31.02 -2.01
C GLY A 503 -12.20 -29.76 -2.76
N GLN A 504 -13.00 -28.70 -2.81
CA GLN A 504 -12.64 -27.40 -3.36
C GLN A 504 -12.38 -26.38 -2.24
N ILE A 505 -11.64 -25.33 -2.60
CA ILE A 505 -11.24 -24.25 -1.71
C ILE A 505 -11.94 -22.97 -2.16
N GLY A 506 -12.65 -22.33 -1.23
CA GLY A 506 -13.16 -20.97 -1.38
C GLY A 506 -12.06 -19.97 -1.06
N HIS A 507 -11.53 -19.31 -2.09
CA HIS A 507 -10.42 -18.38 -1.91
C HIS A 507 -10.87 -17.06 -1.26
N SER A 508 -10.15 -16.65 -0.21
CA SER A 508 -10.37 -15.38 0.46
C SER A 508 -9.34 -14.36 0.01
N ASN A 509 -9.71 -13.55 -0.99
CA ASN A 509 -8.80 -12.56 -1.55
C ASN A 509 -8.65 -11.34 -0.63
N GLN A 510 -7.46 -10.76 -0.59
CA GLN A 510 -7.21 -9.53 0.18
C GLN A 510 -7.11 -8.30 -0.73
N GLY A 511 -8.15 -7.49 -0.75
CA GLY A 511 -8.20 -6.19 -1.43
C GLY A 511 -7.70 -5.07 -0.51
N ASN A 512 -6.44 -5.13 -0.08
CA ASN A 512 -5.87 -4.11 0.80
C ASN A 512 -5.03 -3.10 0.01
N ASN A 513 -5.08 -1.82 0.39
CA ASN A 513 -4.34 -0.74 -0.25
C ASN A 513 -2.81 -0.97 -0.25
N MET A 514 -2.27 -1.92 0.52
CA MET A 514 -0.86 -2.34 0.38
C MET A 514 -0.50 -2.79 -1.05
N TYR A 515 -1.49 -3.23 -1.83
CA TYR A 515 -1.32 -3.61 -3.23
C TYR A 515 -1.41 -2.43 -4.21
N LEU A 516 -1.63 -1.21 -3.72
CA LEU A 516 -1.99 -0.07 -4.57
C LEU A 516 -0.89 0.24 -5.56
N PHE A 517 -1.00 -0.32 -6.76
CA PHE A 517 -0.60 0.31 -7.99
C PHE A 517 -1.36 -0.38 -9.19
N PRO A 518 -1.69 0.31 -10.32
CA PRO A 518 -2.26 -0.30 -11.53
C PRO A 518 -1.40 -1.40 -12.23
N GLY A 519 -1.79 -2.66 -12.09
CA GLY A 519 -1.19 -3.79 -12.85
C GLY A 519 -1.45 -5.18 -12.25
N LEU A 520 -2.06 -5.23 -11.06
CA LEU A 520 -2.44 -6.45 -10.34
C LEU A 520 -3.21 -7.48 -11.20
N ALA A 521 -4.04 -7.04 -12.13
CA ALA A 521 -4.85 -7.94 -12.96
C ALA A 521 -4.03 -8.73 -13.99
N ALA A 522 -2.85 -8.24 -14.40
CA ALA A 522 -1.95 -8.94 -15.33
C ALA A 522 -1.11 -10.01 -14.62
N TYR A 523 -1.02 -9.95 -13.28
CA TYR A 523 -0.21 -10.84 -12.45
C TYR A 523 -0.89 -12.16 -12.06
N ILE A 524 -2.17 -12.29 -12.37
CA ILE A 524 -2.97 -13.47 -12.05
C ILE A 524 -3.31 -14.18 -13.37
N THR A 525 -2.98 -15.47 -13.42
CA THR A 525 -3.26 -16.30 -14.59
C THR A 525 -4.77 -16.46 -14.79
N GLU A 526 -5.21 -16.72 -16.02
CA GLU A 526 -6.64 -16.93 -16.30
C GLU A 526 -7.21 -18.10 -15.46
N ASP A 527 -6.43 -19.15 -15.25
CA ASP A 527 -6.81 -20.31 -14.43
C ASP A 527 -7.01 -19.94 -12.95
N GLU A 528 -6.17 -19.06 -12.39
CA GLU A 528 -6.32 -18.55 -11.02
C GLU A 528 -7.55 -17.64 -10.90
N VAL A 529 -7.78 -16.75 -11.88
CA VAL A 529 -8.96 -15.87 -11.92
C VAL A 529 -10.26 -16.67 -12.00
N LEU A 530 -10.31 -17.72 -12.83
CA LEU A 530 -11.47 -18.59 -12.94
C LEU A 530 -11.75 -19.38 -11.64
N LYS A 531 -10.73 -19.68 -10.84
CA LYS A 531 -10.88 -20.23 -9.48
C LYS A 531 -11.35 -19.20 -8.46
N GLY A 532 -11.50 -17.93 -8.84
CA GLY A 532 -11.95 -16.86 -7.97
C GLY A 532 -10.81 -16.13 -7.26
N MET A 533 -9.55 -16.33 -7.67
CA MET A 533 -8.43 -15.52 -7.18
C MET A 533 -8.38 -14.21 -7.99
N ILE A 534 -8.61 -13.08 -7.34
CA ILE A 534 -8.68 -11.76 -7.99
C ILE A 534 -7.59 -10.79 -7.50
N PHE A 535 -6.82 -11.18 -6.50
CA PHE A 535 -5.60 -10.49 -6.07
C PHE A 535 -4.41 -11.46 -6.03
N PRO A 536 -3.20 -11.02 -6.41
CA PRO A 536 -2.02 -11.87 -6.35
C PRO A 536 -1.52 -12.04 -4.90
N PRO A 537 -0.74 -13.09 -4.61
CA PRO A 537 -0.25 -13.35 -3.26
C PRO A 537 0.75 -12.29 -2.79
N ILE A 538 0.69 -11.91 -1.51
CA ILE A 538 1.58 -10.90 -0.92
C ILE A 538 3.06 -11.33 -0.93
N SER A 539 3.37 -12.63 -1.00
CA SER A 539 4.75 -13.10 -1.20
C SER A 539 5.41 -12.57 -2.48
N LYS A 540 4.62 -12.14 -3.47
CA LYS A 540 5.12 -11.53 -4.73
C LYS A 540 5.03 -10.00 -4.73
N ILE A 541 4.74 -9.35 -3.59
CA ILE A 541 4.41 -7.91 -3.54
C ILE A 541 5.49 -7.01 -4.12
N ARG A 542 6.77 -7.38 -4.00
CA ARG A 542 7.88 -6.62 -4.59
C ARG A 542 7.88 -6.66 -6.11
N ASP A 543 7.68 -7.85 -6.68
CA ASP A 543 7.61 -8.03 -8.15
C ASP A 543 6.39 -7.30 -8.71
N ILE A 544 5.23 -7.43 -8.04
CA ILE A 544 4.02 -6.70 -8.38
C ILE A 544 4.28 -5.19 -8.37
N THR A 545 4.91 -4.68 -7.32
CA THR A 545 5.15 -3.23 -7.19
C THR A 545 6.11 -2.72 -8.27
N LYS A 546 7.15 -3.49 -8.60
CA LYS A 546 8.07 -3.16 -9.70
C LYS A 546 7.30 -2.94 -11.01
N GLU A 547 6.44 -3.88 -11.33
CA GLU A 547 5.79 -3.92 -12.63
C GLU A 547 4.74 -2.85 -12.78
N VAL A 548 4.08 -2.55 -11.67
CA VAL A 548 3.25 -1.39 -11.70
C VAL A 548 4.05 -0.09 -11.77
N ALA A 549 5.10 0.06 -10.97
CA ALA A 549 5.91 1.27 -11.06
C ALA A 549 6.39 1.49 -12.50
N ALA A 550 6.72 0.42 -13.24
CA ALA A 550 7.00 0.51 -14.67
C ALA A 550 5.79 0.98 -15.49
N ALA A 551 4.59 0.41 -15.27
CA ALA A 551 3.37 0.85 -15.95
C ALA A 551 3.01 2.32 -15.67
N VAL A 552 3.16 2.78 -14.42
CA VAL A 552 2.92 4.18 -14.00
C VAL A 552 3.97 5.11 -14.62
N VAL A 553 5.24 4.70 -14.65
CA VAL A 553 6.31 5.46 -15.31
C VAL A 553 6.00 5.63 -16.80
N LYS A 554 5.55 4.58 -17.48
CA LYS A 554 5.17 4.64 -18.89
C LYS A 554 3.99 5.58 -19.12
N GLU A 555 2.90 5.43 -18.36
CA GLU A 555 1.73 6.32 -18.50
C GLU A 555 2.12 7.77 -18.22
N ALA A 556 2.92 8.03 -17.18
CA ALA A 556 3.39 9.39 -16.87
C ALA A 556 4.27 9.99 -17.98
N VAL A 557 5.04 9.17 -18.70
CA VAL A 557 5.79 9.60 -19.88
C VAL A 557 4.87 9.86 -21.06
N GLU A 558 3.86 9.01 -21.30
CA GLU A 558 2.89 9.16 -22.37
C GLU A 558 2.00 10.41 -22.19
N GLU A 559 1.65 10.74 -20.94
CA GLU A 559 0.88 11.93 -20.58
C GLU A 559 1.72 13.20 -20.41
N ASP A 560 3.03 13.15 -20.66
CA ASP A 560 3.98 14.28 -20.50
C ASP A 560 4.01 14.86 -19.07
N LEU A 561 3.88 14.00 -18.07
CA LEU A 561 3.90 14.33 -16.64
C LEU A 561 5.26 14.05 -15.98
N ALA A 562 6.13 13.27 -16.63
CA ALA A 562 7.39 12.83 -16.04
C ALA A 562 8.53 13.86 -16.21
N GLU A 563 9.10 14.32 -15.10
CA GLU A 563 10.21 15.31 -15.10
C GLU A 563 11.61 14.67 -15.05
N GLY A 564 11.70 13.34 -14.91
CA GLY A 564 12.93 12.61 -14.61
C GLY A 564 13.16 12.42 -13.11
N TYR A 565 14.18 11.63 -12.74
CA TYR A 565 14.54 11.38 -11.35
C TYR A 565 16.05 11.17 -11.19
N ARG A 566 16.65 11.93 -10.26
CA ARG A 566 18.09 11.95 -9.96
C ARG A 566 18.94 12.27 -11.19
N ASP A 567 19.73 11.31 -11.66
CA ASP A 567 20.69 11.46 -12.76
C ASP A 567 20.04 11.25 -14.13
N ILE A 568 18.75 10.87 -14.18
CA ILE A 568 18.00 10.59 -15.41
C ILE A 568 17.01 11.71 -15.66
N ASP A 569 17.14 12.36 -16.82
CA ASP A 569 16.20 13.39 -17.27
C ASP A 569 14.97 12.79 -17.98
N ALA A 570 13.95 13.62 -18.25
CA ALA A 570 12.74 13.20 -18.93
C ALA A 570 12.98 12.58 -20.32
N ARG A 571 14.03 12.99 -21.04
CA ARG A 571 14.33 12.48 -22.40
C ARG A 571 14.97 11.11 -22.34
N GLU A 572 15.82 10.86 -21.35
CA GLU A 572 16.37 9.54 -21.10
C GLU A 572 15.27 8.58 -20.64
N LEU A 573 14.38 9.03 -19.75
CA LEU A 573 13.23 8.23 -19.32
C LEU A 573 12.29 7.88 -20.49
N GLN A 574 12.06 8.81 -21.41
CA GLN A 574 11.32 8.56 -22.66
C GLN A 574 11.95 7.46 -23.51
N LYS A 575 13.28 7.36 -23.57
CA LYS A 575 13.96 6.29 -24.32
C LYS A 575 13.81 4.95 -23.61
N ILE A 576 13.98 4.92 -22.29
CA ILE A 576 13.83 3.71 -21.47
C ILE A 576 12.41 3.14 -21.64
N CYS A 577 11.37 3.99 -21.65
CA CYS A 577 9.97 3.57 -21.79
C CYS A 577 9.61 2.98 -23.17
N GLN A 578 10.49 3.06 -24.18
CA GLN A 578 10.27 2.43 -25.48
C GLN A 578 10.44 0.90 -25.42
N ASN A 579 11.07 0.38 -24.36
CA ASN A 579 11.32 -1.04 -24.17
C ASN A 579 10.85 -1.49 -22.78
N GLU A 580 9.94 -2.48 -22.75
CA GLU A 580 9.36 -3.02 -21.52
C GLU A 580 10.42 -3.55 -20.56
N GLU A 581 11.42 -4.27 -21.07
CA GLU A 581 12.47 -4.85 -20.23
C GLU A 581 13.37 -3.76 -19.61
N GLU A 582 13.63 -2.68 -20.36
CA GLU A 582 14.48 -1.57 -19.88
C GLU A 582 13.78 -0.75 -18.79
N VAL A 583 12.48 -0.49 -18.89
CA VAL A 583 11.75 0.21 -17.84
C VAL A 583 11.64 -0.63 -16.56
N LEU A 584 11.45 -1.95 -16.69
CA LEU A 584 11.45 -2.86 -15.56
C LEU A 584 12.82 -2.91 -14.87
N GLU A 585 13.91 -3.01 -15.65
CA GLU A 585 15.27 -2.97 -15.12
C GLU A 585 15.58 -1.62 -14.47
N TYR A 586 15.11 -0.51 -15.04
CA TYR A 586 15.24 0.83 -14.45
C TYR A 586 14.56 0.93 -13.08
N VAL A 587 13.33 0.46 -12.98
CA VAL A 587 12.59 0.43 -11.70
C VAL A 587 13.29 -0.49 -10.70
N GLU A 588 13.66 -1.70 -11.10
CA GLU A 588 14.33 -2.67 -10.22
C GLU A 588 15.65 -2.13 -9.67
N ASN A 589 16.45 -1.47 -10.51
CA ASN A 589 17.69 -0.83 -10.09
C ASN A 589 17.48 0.38 -9.17
N SER A 590 16.28 0.96 -9.18
CA SER A 590 15.88 2.07 -8.29
C SER A 590 15.32 1.59 -6.95
N MET A 591 14.90 0.31 -6.85
CA MET A 591 14.39 -0.27 -5.61
C MET A 591 15.52 -0.56 -4.63
N TRP A 592 15.39 -0.04 -3.41
CA TRP A 592 16.23 -0.37 -2.28
C TRP A 592 16.13 -1.84 -1.92
N SER A 593 17.29 -2.43 -1.63
CA SER A 593 17.43 -3.79 -1.12
C SER A 593 18.11 -3.73 0.25
N PRO A 594 17.70 -4.57 1.21
CA PRO A 594 18.19 -4.53 2.58
C PRO A 594 19.59 -5.12 2.74
N GLU A 595 20.57 -4.73 1.93
CA GLU A 595 21.96 -5.18 2.04
C GLU A 595 22.80 -4.24 2.90
N TYR A 596 23.75 -4.79 3.67
CA TYR A 596 24.62 -3.97 4.49
C TYR A 596 25.62 -3.19 3.60
N PRO A 597 25.57 -1.85 3.58
CA PRO A 597 26.53 -1.09 2.79
C PRO A 597 27.90 -1.15 3.44
N THR A 598 28.99 -1.18 2.66
CA THR A 598 30.34 -1.03 3.22
C THR A 598 30.49 0.37 3.81
N LEU A 599 30.89 0.50 5.08
CA LEU A 599 30.98 1.80 5.73
C LEU A 599 32.42 2.34 5.73
N VAL A 600 32.57 3.61 5.37
CA VAL A 600 33.86 4.31 5.37
C VAL A 600 33.73 5.58 6.20
N TYR A 601 34.52 5.67 7.27
CA TYR A 601 34.56 6.87 8.09
C TYR A 601 35.20 8.03 7.32
N LYS A 602 34.49 9.15 7.25
CA LYS A 602 34.99 10.41 6.73
C LYS A 602 35.05 11.42 7.88
N ARG A 603 36.24 11.95 8.13
CA ARG A 603 36.40 13.03 9.09
C ARG A 603 35.67 14.27 8.55
N GLY A 604 34.68 14.73 9.33
CA GLY A 604 33.89 15.93 9.04
C GLY A 604 34.72 17.21 9.11
#